data_AF-A0A418QXX8-F1
#
_entry.id   AF-A0A418QXX8-F1
#
_cell.length_a   1.000
_cell.length_b   1.000
_cell.length_c   1.000
_cell.angle_alpha   90.00
_cell.angle_beta   90.00
_cell.angle_gamma   90.00
#
_symmetry.space_group_name_H-M   'P 1'
#
loop_
_entity.id
_entity.type
_entity.pdbx_description
1 polymer ?
#
loop_
_entity_poly.entity_id
_entity_poly.type
_entity_poly.pdbx_seq_one_letter_code
_entity_poly.pdbx_strand_id
1 'polypeptide(L)'
;MMTSFLLRKATPLALLAGLGLTACQPDLEGDFSPSNGGVDFSNYIAVGNSLTAGFSDGGLYLTGQQQSYPALLAQQFKTVGGGEFVQPLFNVANQQNGSGYLRLAGFTAAGSPITASVATNLALRQGATATRPLYTKFTDPVNNLGVPGIRLSDVETAGYGSVLGNPYFERISPDNSNQTYLARVTASNPTFFTNWLGNNDVLGYATAGGAASFLTPTADFTAKNAKIIDALTAKGAKGVVATIPDVTNIPFFTTVGPSFRATLEAAKVPAIVVTTGGFSGTPGAPPTRKVIPVNTIRNANGSSGNQLFTLTSSPYLPLFGMPNKGKAWRDVYNQAKPSLPAFVTLGLFLQLQGVDTVQAFGATAAHPFPSTLVLDDAEQVLVKDATTAFNNSIKAKAAEKGLGVFDANTFFAQVASNGIVTNGISNTAGFITGNLFSLDGVHPTPRGYAIVANEMIKVINSTYGAKVPTVNPNDYQGVKFP
;
A
#
# COMPACT_ATOMS: atom_id res chain seq x y z
N MET A 1 -33.25 63.56 -54.97
CA MET A 1 -32.08 63.69 -55.86
C MET A 1 -31.53 62.30 -56.12
N MET A 2 -31.51 61.90 -57.40
CA MET A 2 -30.75 60.80 -58.03
C MET A 2 -30.86 59.39 -57.43
N THR A 3 -31.70 58.49 -57.99
CA THR A 3 -31.42 57.53 -59.10
C THR A 3 -30.32 56.52 -58.76
N SER A 4 -30.58 55.20 -58.72
CA SER A 4 -30.32 54.33 -59.89
C SER A 4 -30.71 52.84 -59.65
N PHE A 5 -31.56 52.32 -60.56
CA PHE A 5 -31.65 50.95 -61.14
C PHE A 5 -31.84 49.70 -60.24
N LEU A 6 -33.01 49.01 -60.20
CA LEU A 6 -33.71 48.15 -61.18
C LEU A 6 -32.93 46.92 -61.69
N LEU A 7 -33.27 45.71 -61.19
CA LEU A 7 -33.42 44.41 -61.90
C LEU A 7 -33.64 43.31 -60.84
N ARG A 8 -34.58 42.35 -60.88
CA ARG A 8 -35.86 42.08 -61.57
C ARG A 8 -36.39 40.81 -60.86
N LYS A 9 -37.72 40.75 -60.57
CA LYS A 9 -38.63 39.57 -60.62
C LYS A 9 -38.25 38.33 -59.77
N ALA A 10 -39.11 37.67 -58.99
CA ALA A 10 -40.56 37.62 -58.85
C ALA A 10 -40.91 36.94 -57.51
N THR A 11 -41.96 37.40 -56.83
CA THR A 11 -42.80 36.59 -55.92
C THR A 11 -43.65 35.61 -56.76
N PRO A 12 -44.25 34.50 -56.27
CA PRO A 12 -44.79 34.31 -54.91
C PRO A 12 -44.82 32.85 -54.35
N LEU A 13 -45.33 32.73 -53.12
CA LEU A 13 -46.21 31.67 -52.59
C LEU A 13 -45.79 30.19 -52.57
N ALA A 14 -45.94 29.65 -51.35
CA ALA A 14 -46.45 28.32 -51.04
C ALA A 14 -45.56 27.10 -51.36
N LEU A 15 -44.91 26.59 -50.31
CA LEU A 15 -45.11 25.19 -49.92
C LEU A 15 -44.73 25.02 -48.44
N LEU A 16 -45.73 25.14 -47.58
CA LEU A 16 -45.66 24.77 -46.17
C LEU A 16 -46.12 23.31 -46.07
N ALA A 17 -45.27 22.36 -46.43
CA ALA A 17 -45.46 20.93 -46.13
C ALA A 17 -44.22 20.14 -46.58
N GLY A 18 -43.58 19.45 -45.64
CA GLY A 18 -42.65 18.36 -45.96
C GLY A 18 -41.20 18.59 -45.58
N LEU A 19 -40.93 18.77 -44.29
CA LEU A 19 -39.64 18.38 -43.69
C LEU A 19 -39.95 17.66 -42.37
N GLY A 20 -40.42 16.42 -42.51
CA GLY A 20 -40.31 15.44 -41.43
C GLY A 20 -38.83 15.13 -41.24
N LEU A 21 -38.16 15.98 -40.46
CA LEU A 21 -36.86 15.66 -39.90
C LEU A 21 -37.11 14.60 -38.83
N THR A 22 -37.01 13.33 -39.22
CA THR A 22 -36.65 12.27 -38.28
C THR A 22 -35.24 12.61 -37.80
N ALA A 23 -35.17 13.40 -36.74
CA ALA A 23 -33.98 13.43 -35.91
C ALA A 23 -33.84 12.02 -35.35
N CYS A 24 -33.05 11.17 -36.01
CA CYS A 24 -32.37 10.10 -35.31
C CYS A 24 -31.57 10.82 -34.22
N GLN A 25 -32.12 10.86 -33.01
CA GLN A 25 -31.32 11.06 -31.83
C GLN A 25 -30.23 9.99 -31.94
N PRO A 26 -28.95 10.36 -32.07
CA PRO A 26 -27.92 9.34 -31.99
C PRO A 26 -28.10 8.70 -30.62
N ASP A 27 -28.49 7.42 -30.59
CA ASP A 27 -28.37 6.62 -29.40
C ASP A 27 -26.88 6.59 -29.09
N LEU A 28 -26.46 7.47 -28.18
CA LEU A 28 -25.11 7.50 -27.63
C LEU A 28 -24.87 6.29 -26.71
N GLU A 29 -25.89 5.45 -26.51
CA GLU A 29 -25.80 4.13 -25.89
C GLU A 29 -25.42 3.06 -26.92
N GLY A 30 -24.34 3.31 -27.67
CA GLY A 30 -23.67 2.29 -28.47
C GLY A 30 -22.97 1.25 -27.58
N ASP A 31 -23.80 0.41 -26.95
CA ASP A 31 -23.59 -0.95 -26.44
C ASP A 31 -22.20 -1.29 -25.89
N PHE A 32 -21.87 -0.78 -24.69
CA PHE A 32 -20.96 -1.54 -23.84
C PHE A 32 -21.66 -2.84 -23.42
N SER A 33 -21.42 -3.92 -24.18
CA SER A 33 -21.81 -5.26 -23.76
C SER A 33 -20.65 -5.93 -23.02
N PRO A 34 -20.81 -6.26 -21.72
CA PRO A 34 -19.84 -7.05 -21.00
C PRO A 34 -19.53 -8.37 -21.74
N SER A 35 -18.26 -8.76 -21.75
CA SER A 35 -17.80 -10.01 -22.35
C SER A 35 -16.51 -10.47 -21.68
N ASN A 36 -16.32 -11.78 -21.57
CA ASN A 36 -15.10 -12.33 -20.99
C ASN A 36 -13.91 -12.39 -21.98
N GLY A 37 -14.11 -12.12 -23.27
CA GLY A 37 -13.05 -12.22 -24.27
C GLY A 37 -12.41 -13.61 -24.37
N GLY A 38 -13.12 -14.68 -23.99
CA GLY A 38 -12.56 -16.04 -23.89
C GLY A 38 -11.63 -16.25 -22.69
N VAL A 39 -11.72 -15.42 -21.66
CA VAL A 39 -11.10 -15.64 -20.35
C VAL A 39 -12.08 -16.36 -19.43
N ASP A 40 -11.60 -17.35 -18.68
CA ASP A 40 -12.40 -18.07 -17.71
C ASP A 40 -12.22 -17.48 -16.29
N PHE A 41 -13.19 -16.66 -15.86
CA PHE A 41 -13.20 -16.05 -14.53
C PHE A 41 -13.92 -16.91 -13.46
N SER A 42 -14.30 -18.15 -13.77
CA SER A 42 -15.13 -18.99 -12.88
C SER A 42 -14.44 -19.34 -11.56
N ASN A 43 -13.12 -19.49 -11.54
CA ASN A 43 -12.31 -19.63 -10.33
C ASN A 43 -11.22 -18.55 -10.27
N TYR A 44 -11.62 -17.35 -9.82
CA TYR A 44 -10.68 -16.25 -9.57
C TYR A 44 -9.94 -16.45 -8.25
N ILE A 45 -8.61 -16.48 -8.28
CA ILE A 45 -7.74 -16.51 -7.08
C ILE A 45 -6.92 -15.23 -6.97
N ALA A 46 -6.95 -14.59 -5.80
CA ALA A 46 -6.13 -13.42 -5.50
C ALA A 46 -4.97 -13.81 -4.58
N VAL A 47 -3.74 -13.63 -5.06
CA VAL A 47 -2.49 -13.92 -4.34
C VAL A 47 -1.78 -12.60 -4.03
N GLY A 48 -1.30 -12.45 -2.80
CA GLY A 48 -0.60 -11.23 -2.42
C GLY A 48 -0.49 -11.01 -0.91
N ASN A 49 -0.25 -9.76 -0.56
CA ASN A 49 0.02 -9.31 0.81
C ASN A 49 -1.19 -8.57 1.42
N SER A 50 -0.91 -7.58 2.27
CA SER A 50 -1.92 -6.74 2.93
C SER A 50 -2.81 -5.99 1.94
N LEU A 51 -2.25 -5.55 0.80
CA LEU A 51 -3.03 -4.89 -0.25
C LEU A 51 -4.14 -5.81 -0.78
N THR A 52 -3.80 -7.08 -1.02
CA THR A 52 -4.73 -8.11 -1.50
C THR A 52 -5.74 -8.52 -0.43
N ALA A 53 -5.34 -8.54 0.84
CA ALA A 53 -6.24 -8.89 1.93
C ALA A 53 -7.34 -7.83 2.19
N GLY A 54 -7.14 -6.58 1.76
CA GLY A 54 -8.01 -5.45 2.10
C GLY A 54 -7.61 -4.71 3.37
N PHE A 55 -6.31 -4.68 3.65
CA PHE A 55 -5.75 -3.95 4.79
C PHE A 55 -5.85 -2.44 4.56
N SER A 56 -6.27 -1.68 5.56
CA SER A 56 -6.36 -0.23 5.50
C SER A 56 -6.24 0.36 6.89
N ASP A 57 -5.87 1.63 7.00
CA ASP A 57 -5.78 2.35 8.29
C ASP A 57 -4.95 1.61 9.36
N GLY A 58 -3.94 0.84 8.97
CA GLY A 58 -3.12 0.08 9.90
C GLY A 58 -3.75 -1.24 10.39
N GLY A 59 -4.84 -1.69 9.78
CA GLY A 59 -5.56 -2.91 10.18
C GLY A 59 -6.17 -3.73 9.04
N LEU A 60 -6.44 -5.01 9.32
CA LEU A 60 -7.36 -5.83 8.55
C LEU A 60 -8.71 -5.89 9.29
N TYR A 61 -9.77 -5.40 8.64
CA TYR A 61 -11.10 -5.33 9.22
C TYR A 61 -12.18 -5.51 8.14
N LEU A 62 -13.41 -5.82 8.53
CA LEU A 62 -14.47 -6.30 7.64
C LEU A 62 -14.70 -5.38 6.43
N THR A 63 -14.90 -4.08 6.66
CA THR A 63 -15.16 -3.12 5.59
C THR A 63 -13.98 -3.02 4.61
N GLY A 64 -12.73 -3.04 5.11
CA GLY A 64 -11.54 -3.06 4.27
C GLY A 64 -11.48 -4.30 3.37
N GLN A 65 -11.84 -5.47 3.90
CA GLN A 65 -11.90 -6.71 3.10
C GLN A 65 -12.98 -6.67 2.02
N GLN A 66 -14.16 -6.13 2.34
CA GLN A 66 -15.29 -6.01 1.42
C GLN A 66 -15.01 -5.01 0.28
N GLN A 67 -14.15 -4.02 0.51
CA GLN A 67 -13.79 -2.98 -0.46
C GLN A 67 -12.35 -3.12 -0.99
N SER A 68 -11.75 -4.29 -0.80
CA SER A 68 -10.42 -4.63 -1.33
C SER A 68 -10.46 -4.74 -2.86
N TYR A 69 -9.33 -4.48 -3.53
CA TYR A 69 -9.29 -4.59 -5.00
C TYR A 69 -9.74 -5.98 -5.51
N PRO A 70 -9.42 -7.13 -4.87
CA PRO A 70 -9.92 -8.42 -5.33
C PRO A 70 -11.44 -8.56 -5.17
N ALA A 71 -12.01 -8.03 -4.09
CA ALA A 71 -13.46 -8.05 -3.90
C ALA A 71 -14.19 -7.29 -5.02
N LEU A 72 -13.64 -6.12 -5.39
CA LEU A 72 -14.18 -5.27 -6.45
C LEU A 72 -14.02 -5.92 -7.82
N LEU A 73 -12.86 -6.53 -8.10
CA LEU A 73 -12.63 -7.29 -9.32
C LEU A 73 -13.61 -8.46 -9.44
N ALA A 74 -13.77 -9.25 -8.39
CA ALA A 74 -14.70 -10.37 -8.36
C ALA A 74 -16.15 -9.93 -8.63
N GLN A 75 -16.57 -8.81 -8.04
CA GLN A 75 -17.88 -8.23 -8.31
C GLN A 75 -18.06 -7.89 -9.81
N GLN A 76 -17.05 -7.30 -10.44
CA GLN A 76 -17.11 -6.99 -11.87
C GLN A 76 -17.02 -8.26 -12.73
N PHE A 77 -16.26 -9.28 -12.33
CA PHE A 77 -16.17 -10.55 -13.05
C PHE A 77 -17.51 -11.27 -13.13
N LYS A 78 -18.40 -11.14 -12.12
CA LYS A 78 -19.75 -11.71 -12.19
C LYS A 78 -20.54 -11.24 -13.42
N THR A 79 -20.26 -10.03 -13.94
CA THR A 79 -20.92 -9.50 -15.16
C THR A 79 -20.47 -10.19 -16.45
N VAL A 80 -19.37 -10.95 -16.40
CA VAL A 80 -18.79 -11.66 -17.55
C VAL A 80 -18.60 -13.16 -17.27
N GLY A 81 -19.40 -13.74 -16.37
CA GLY A 81 -19.37 -15.18 -16.07
C GLY A 81 -18.34 -15.60 -15.01
N GLY A 82 -17.89 -14.66 -14.18
CA GLY A 82 -17.10 -14.95 -12.98
C GLY A 82 -17.88 -15.71 -11.92
N GLY A 83 -17.19 -16.56 -11.18
CA GLY A 83 -17.79 -17.40 -10.14
C GLY A 83 -17.93 -16.70 -8.79
N GLU A 84 -18.22 -17.50 -7.76
CA GLU A 84 -18.20 -17.03 -6.38
C GLU A 84 -16.78 -16.71 -5.93
N PHE A 85 -16.66 -15.66 -5.09
CA PHE A 85 -15.38 -15.21 -4.55
C PHE A 85 -15.44 -15.21 -3.03
N VAL A 86 -14.93 -16.28 -2.44
CA VAL A 86 -14.89 -16.48 -1.00
C VAL A 86 -13.70 -15.72 -0.42
N GLN A 87 -14.00 -14.76 0.45
CA GLN A 87 -13.00 -14.05 1.24
C GLN A 87 -13.07 -14.51 2.69
N PRO A 88 -11.94 -14.55 3.41
CA PRO A 88 -11.93 -14.84 4.83
C PRO A 88 -12.44 -13.62 5.61
N LEU A 89 -13.71 -13.25 5.48
CA LEU A 89 -14.29 -12.07 6.14
C LEU A 89 -14.32 -12.25 7.66
N PHE A 90 -14.23 -11.16 8.41
CA PHE A 90 -14.53 -11.18 9.84
C PHE A 90 -16.04 -11.19 10.10
N ASN A 91 -16.47 -11.77 11.22
CA ASN A 91 -17.89 -11.86 11.56
C ASN A 91 -18.48 -10.47 11.82
N VAL A 92 -19.57 -10.13 11.13
CA VAL A 92 -20.24 -8.82 11.22
C VAL A 92 -20.89 -8.56 12.59
N ALA A 93 -21.27 -9.61 13.32
CA ALA A 93 -22.03 -9.46 14.56
C ALA A 93 -21.17 -8.96 15.73
N ASN A 94 -19.90 -9.36 15.78
CA ASN A 94 -19.05 -9.12 16.96
C ASN A 94 -17.54 -9.03 16.67
N GLN A 95 -17.11 -9.14 15.40
CA GLN A 95 -15.70 -9.17 15.02
C GLN A 95 -15.37 -8.23 13.86
N GLN A 96 -16.27 -7.31 13.52
CA GLN A 96 -16.18 -6.47 12.33
C GLN A 96 -14.91 -5.58 12.31
N ASN A 97 -14.32 -5.30 13.47
CA ASN A 97 -13.09 -4.51 13.57
C ASN A 97 -11.82 -5.37 13.41
N GLY A 98 -11.93 -6.70 13.30
CA GLY A 98 -10.84 -7.58 12.89
C GLY A 98 -9.60 -7.46 13.79
N SER A 99 -8.48 -7.02 13.21
CA SER A 99 -7.24 -6.73 13.95
C SER A 99 -7.25 -5.42 14.76
N GLY A 100 -8.29 -4.61 14.59
CA GLY A 100 -8.28 -3.19 14.93
C GLY A 100 -7.67 -2.37 13.80
N TYR A 101 -7.95 -1.07 13.80
CA TYR A 101 -7.50 -0.11 12.78
C TYR A 101 -7.47 1.31 13.37
N LEU A 102 -6.89 2.28 12.66
CA LEU A 102 -6.85 3.68 13.02
C LEU A 102 -8.13 4.40 12.57
N ARG A 103 -8.65 5.29 13.40
CA ARG A 103 -9.64 6.29 12.99
C ARG A 103 -9.09 7.69 13.18
N LEU A 104 -9.54 8.63 12.35
CA LEU A 104 -9.28 10.04 12.57
C LEU A 104 -10.16 10.51 13.73
N ALA A 105 -9.53 10.96 14.81
CA ALA A 105 -10.20 11.37 16.04
C ALA A 105 -10.37 12.89 16.14
N GLY A 106 -9.63 13.66 15.35
CA GLY A 106 -9.69 15.10 15.33
C GLY A 106 -8.41 15.71 14.78
N PHE A 107 -8.24 17.00 15.03
CA PHE A 107 -7.05 17.75 14.69
C PHE A 107 -6.57 18.55 15.91
N THR A 108 -5.26 18.76 16.01
CA THR A 108 -4.70 19.73 16.96
C THR A 108 -5.10 21.15 16.56
N ALA A 109 -4.91 22.14 17.45
CA ALA A 109 -5.11 23.54 17.11
C ALA A 109 -4.22 24.02 15.94
N ALA A 110 -3.09 23.34 15.72
CA ALA A 110 -2.18 23.59 14.59
C ALA A 110 -2.57 22.83 13.31
N GLY A 111 -3.72 22.12 13.31
CA GLY A 111 -4.22 21.38 12.15
C GLY A 111 -3.57 20.01 11.93
N SER A 112 -2.73 19.53 12.86
CA SER A 112 -2.12 18.19 12.74
C SER A 112 -3.15 17.11 13.07
N PRO A 113 -3.21 15.99 12.34
CA PRO A 113 -4.20 14.95 12.57
C PRO A 113 -3.94 14.21 13.89
N ILE A 114 -5.03 13.91 14.60
CA ILE A 114 -5.03 13.05 15.78
C ILE A 114 -5.71 11.74 15.39
N THR A 115 -5.00 10.63 15.48
CA THR A 115 -5.57 9.30 15.26
C THR A 115 -5.85 8.59 16.59
N ALA A 116 -6.80 7.66 16.58
CA ALA A 116 -7.08 6.77 17.70
C ALA A 116 -7.25 5.34 17.19
N SER A 117 -6.81 4.36 17.98
CA SER A 117 -7.02 2.95 17.66
C SER A 117 -8.46 2.53 17.96
N VAL A 118 -9.08 1.83 17.01
CA VAL A 118 -10.32 1.08 17.22
C VAL A 118 -9.95 -0.31 17.72
N ALA A 119 -10.24 -0.57 19.00
CA ALA A 119 -9.81 -1.79 19.70
C ALA A 119 -10.98 -2.61 20.30
N THR A 120 -12.22 -2.28 19.96
CA THR A 120 -13.42 -3.05 20.35
C THR A 120 -13.82 -4.02 19.23
N ASN A 121 -14.61 -5.06 19.52
CA ASN A 121 -15.11 -6.03 18.52
C ASN A 121 -13.99 -6.61 17.64
N LEU A 122 -12.85 -6.90 18.27
CA LEU A 122 -11.70 -7.51 17.63
C LEU A 122 -11.97 -9.00 17.40
N ALA A 123 -11.37 -9.56 16.36
CA ALA A 123 -11.47 -10.97 16.04
C ALA A 123 -10.49 -11.85 16.83
N LEU A 124 -10.02 -11.42 18.00
CA LEU A 124 -9.04 -12.16 18.80
C LEU A 124 -9.67 -13.41 19.42
N ARG A 125 -8.97 -14.55 19.36
CA ARG A 125 -9.35 -15.79 20.05
C ARG A 125 -8.54 -16.04 21.31
N GLN A 126 -8.96 -17.02 22.09
CA GLN A 126 -8.24 -17.45 23.30
C GLN A 126 -6.77 -17.76 22.99
N GLY A 127 -5.86 -17.31 23.87
CA GLY A 127 -4.41 -17.48 23.71
C GLY A 127 -3.72 -16.37 22.92
N ALA A 128 -4.46 -15.44 22.32
CA ALA A 128 -3.88 -14.25 21.70
C ALA A 128 -3.19 -13.35 22.75
N THR A 129 -2.04 -12.78 22.39
CA THR A 129 -1.36 -11.73 23.15
C THR A 129 -1.09 -10.52 22.27
N ALA A 130 -0.67 -9.39 22.85
CA ALA A 130 -0.31 -8.21 22.08
C ALA A 130 0.87 -8.45 21.12
N THR A 131 1.84 -9.28 21.51
CA THR A 131 3.00 -9.63 20.66
C THR A 131 2.72 -10.79 19.72
N ARG A 132 1.67 -11.56 19.98
CA ARG A 132 1.29 -12.75 19.22
C ARG A 132 -0.24 -12.80 19.10
N PRO A 133 -0.83 -11.90 18.30
CA PRO A 133 -2.27 -11.92 18.10
C PRO A 133 -2.66 -13.24 17.44
N LEU A 134 -3.77 -13.82 17.85
CA LEU A 134 -4.38 -14.95 17.17
C LEU A 134 -5.81 -14.55 16.83
N TYR A 135 -6.13 -14.61 15.54
CA TYR A 135 -7.45 -14.25 15.06
C TYR A 135 -8.36 -15.48 14.93
N THR A 136 -9.67 -15.24 14.95
CA THR A 136 -10.70 -16.26 14.76
C THR A 136 -10.52 -16.92 13.41
N LYS A 137 -10.32 -18.24 13.41
CA LYS A 137 -10.03 -19.06 12.22
C LYS A 137 -11.07 -18.91 11.12
N PHE A 138 -10.61 -19.07 9.88
CA PHE A 138 -11.43 -19.20 8.68
C PHE A 138 -10.83 -20.34 7.84
N THR A 139 -11.30 -21.56 8.02
CA THR A 139 -10.66 -22.76 7.44
C THR A 139 -11.30 -23.25 6.14
N ASP A 140 -12.42 -22.64 5.73
CA ASP A 140 -13.05 -22.96 4.46
C ASP A 140 -12.14 -22.58 3.29
N PRO A 141 -12.27 -23.24 2.12
CA PRO A 141 -11.58 -22.81 0.91
C PRO A 141 -11.87 -21.35 0.59
N VAL A 142 -10.80 -20.57 0.37
CA VAL A 142 -10.89 -19.13 0.06
C VAL A 142 -10.26 -18.84 -1.29
N ASN A 143 -10.82 -17.86 -1.98
CA ASN A 143 -10.30 -17.30 -3.21
C ASN A 143 -9.30 -16.16 -2.95
N ASN A 144 -9.48 -15.41 -1.85
CA ASN A 144 -8.53 -14.38 -1.44
C ASN A 144 -7.47 -14.97 -0.50
N LEU A 145 -6.25 -15.13 -1.04
CA LEU A 145 -5.06 -15.62 -0.34
C LEU A 145 -4.15 -14.47 0.11
N GLY A 146 -4.65 -13.25 0.23
CA GLY A 146 -3.90 -12.10 0.75
C GLY A 146 -3.44 -12.32 2.20
N VAL A 147 -2.14 -12.21 2.46
CA VAL A 147 -1.56 -12.35 3.80
C VAL A 147 -0.78 -11.07 4.18
N PRO A 148 -1.30 -10.20 5.04
CA PRO A 148 -0.57 -9.05 5.54
C PRO A 148 0.81 -9.42 6.10
N GLY A 149 1.85 -8.71 5.66
CA GLY A 149 3.24 -8.92 6.07
C GLY A 149 4.02 -10.01 5.31
N ILE A 150 3.39 -10.80 4.42
CA ILE A 150 4.12 -11.83 3.66
C ILE A 150 5.09 -11.21 2.64
N ARG A 151 6.30 -11.77 2.56
CA ARG A 151 7.33 -11.49 1.55
C ARG A 151 7.54 -12.67 0.62
N LEU A 152 8.17 -12.47 -0.53
CA LEU A 152 8.60 -13.61 -1.37
C LEU A 152 9.56 -14.51 -0.61
N SER A 153 10.42 -13.97 0.26
CA SER A 153 11.33 -14.77 1.09
C SER A 153 10.61 -15.83 1.93
N ASP A 154 9.37 -15.58 2.32
CA ASP A 154 8.61 -16.36 3.30
C ASP A 154 7.76 -17.47 2.67
N VAL A 155 7.54 -17.46 1.34
CA VAL A 155 6.51 -18.30 0.70
C VAL A 155 6.77 -19.80 0.79
N GLU A 156 8.02 -20.19 1.01
CA GLU A 156 8.45 -21.60 1.18
C GLU A 156 8.73 -21.96 2.64
N THR A 157 8.56 -21.03 3.58
CA THR A 157 8.83 -21.27 5.01
C THR A 157 7.76 -22.16 5.61
N ALA A 158 8.12 -23.39 5.98
CA ALA A 158 7.26 -24.29 6.72
C ALA A 158 6.91 -23.70 8.09
N GLY A 159 5.63 -23.78 8.48
CA GLY A 159 5.16 -23.19 9.73
C GLY A 159 5.04 -21.66 9.73
N TYR A 160 5.18 -20.99 8.57
CA TYR A 160 4.93 -19.54 8.47
C TYR A 160 3.51 -19.17 8.94
N GLY A 161 2.53 -20.04 8.75
CA GLY A 161 1.15 -19.88 9.26
C GLY A 161 0.90 -20.62 10.57
N SER A 162 1.91 -20.86 11.40
CA SER A 162 1.72 -21.44 12.73
C SER A 162 1.33 -20.38 13.77
N VAL A 163 0.96 -20.81 14.98
CA VAL A 163 0.72 -19.91 16.13
C VAL A 163 1.96 -19.11 16.57
N LEU A 164 3.14 -19.47 16.07
CA LEU A 164 4.40 -18.74 16.24
C LEU A 164 4.73 -17.83 15.04
N GLY A 165 4.03 -18.01 13.92
CA GLY A 165 4.27 -17.33 12.66
C GLY A 165 3.32 -16.16 12.41
N ASN A 166 2.99 -15.96 11.14
CA ASN A 166 2.11 -14.91 10.67
C ASN A 166 0.64 -15.20 11.05
N PRO A 167 0.01 -14.35 11.86
CA PRO A 167 -1.34 -14.61 12.40
C PRO A 167 -2.45 -14.55 11.36
N TYR A 168 -2.21 -13.88 10.22
CA TYR A 168 -3.19 -13.82 9.13
C TYR A 168 -3.14 -15.08 8.28
N PHE A 169 -1.96 -15.63 8.02
CA PHE A 169 -1.86 -16.93 7.35
C PHE A 169 -2.29 -18.07 8.28
N GLU A 170 -1.97 -17.98 9.57
CA GLU A 170 -2.45 -18.87 10.62
C GLU A 170 -3.97 -18.93 10.64
N ARG A 171 -4.62 -17.76 10.60
CA ARG A 171 -6.09 -17.66 10.57
C ARG A 171 -6.73 -18.47 9.45
N ILE A 172 -6.14 -18.46 8.25
CA ILE A 172 -6.71 -19.15 7.08
C ILE A 172 -6.17 -20.57 6.90
N SER A 173 -5.32 -21.05 7.81
CA SER A 173 -4.72 -22.39 7.77
C SER A 173 -5.41 -23.34 8.73
N PRO A 174 -5.47 -24.66 8.41
CA PRO A 174 -5.86 -25.67 9.39
C PRO A 174 -5.00 -25.61 10.65
N ASP A 175 -5.54 -26.08 11.78
CA ASP A 175 -4.76 -26.18 13.01
C ASP A 175 -3.55 -27.12 12.83
N ASN A 176 -2.44 -26.78 13.47
CA ASN A 176 -1.16 -27.50 13.39
C ASN A 176 -0.61 -27.69 11.95
N SER A 177 -1.00 -26.81 11.03
CA SER A 177 -0.54 -26.86 9.65
C SER A 177 0.92 -26.38 9.52
N ASN A 178 1.75 -27.22 8.87
CA ASN A 178 3.07 -26.84 8.37
C ASN A 178 3.04 -26.46 6.87
N GLN A 179 1.85 -26.28 6.29
CA GLN A 179 1.67 -25.89 4.89
C GLN A 179 2.41 -24.57 4.60
N THR A 180 3.24 -24.57 3.56
CA THR A 180 3.87 -23.35 3.05
C THR A 180 2.85 -22.53 2.26
N TYR A 181 3.07 -21.22 2.14
CA TYR A 181 2.19 -20.38 1.34
C TYR A 181 2.21 -20.81 -0.14
N LEU A 182 3.37 -21.19 -0.68
CA LEU A 182 3.49 -21.73 -2.03
C LEU A 182 2.61 -22.99 -2.21
N ALA A 183 2.63 -23.93 -1.25
CA ALA A 183 1.77 -25.11 -1.31
C ALA A 183 0.28 -24.75 -1.28
N ARG A 184 -0.12 -23.72 -0.52
CA ARG A 184 -1.49 -23.19 -0.53
C ARG A 184 -1.86 -22.61 -1.89
N VAL A 185 -0.98 -21.82 -2.51
CA VAL A 185 -1.20 -21.25 -3.85
C VAL A 185 -1.33 -22.35 -4.90
N THR A 186 -0.44 -23.35 -4.89
CA THR A 186 -0.50 -24.49 -5.82
C THR A 186 -1.82 -25.25 -5.71
N ALA A 187 -2.35 -25.42 -4.50
CA ALA A 187 -3.62 -26.11 -4.27
C ALA A 187 -4.86 -25.32 -4.72
N SER A 188 -4.75 -24.00 -4.96
CA SER A 188 -5.89 -23.14 -5.29
C SER A 188 -6.45 -23.31 -6.71
N ASN A 189 -5.63 -23.84 -7.62
CA ASN A 189 -6.02 -24.24 -8.98
C ASN A 189 -6.88 -23.19 -9.75
N PRO A 190 -6.40 -21.95 -9.93
CA PRO A 190 -7.18 -20.88 -10.57
C PRO A 190 -7.52 -21.17 -12.03
N THR A 191 -8.60 -20.58 -12.52
CA THR A 191 -8.84 -20.36 -13.96
C THR A 191 -8.43 -18.93 -14.35
N PHE A 192 -8.50 -18.00 -13.40
CA PHE A 192 -7.96 -16.65 -13.51
C PHE A 192 -7.30 -16.22 -12.18
N PHE A 193 -6.27 -15.37 -12.22
CA PHE A 193 -5.66 -14.87 -10.99
C PHE A 193 -5.19 -13.42 -11.04
N THR A 194 -5.00 -12.83 -9.86
CA THR A 194 -4.18 -11.64 -9.66
C THR A 194 -3.06 -11.96 -8.68
N ASN A 195 -1.82 -11.56 -8.97
CA ASN A 195 -0.67 -11.73 -8.08
C ASN A 195 0.02 -10.39 -7.78
N TRP A 196 -0.03 -9.94 -6.53
CA TRP A 196 0.65 -8.73 -6.05
C TRP A 196 1.51 -8.97 -4.81
N LEU A 197 2.25 -10.07 -4.81
CA LEU A 197 3.33 -10.30 -3.86
C LEU A 197 4.55 -9.40 -4.17
N GLY A 198 5.39 -9.16 -3.15
CA GLY A 198 6.66 -8.44 -3.32
C GLY A 198 6.76 -7.11 -2.59
N ASN A 199 5.64 -6.46 -2.25
CA ASN A 199 5.69 -5.12 -1.64
C ASN A 199 6.45 -5.11 -0.31
N ASN A 200 6.27 -6.14 0.53
CA ASN A 200 6.94 -6.23 1.83
C ASN A 200 8.44 -6.56 1.73
N ASP A 201 8.93 -7.02 0.57
CA ASP A 201 10.34 -7.35 0.34
C ASP A 201 11.22 -6.09 0.33
N VAL A 202 10.62 -4.91 0.17
CA VAL A 202 11.28 -3.60 0.31
C VAL A 202 10.65 -2.71 1.38
N LEU A 203 9.31 -2.75 1.54
CA LEU A 203 8.58 -1.87 2.47
C LEU A 203 9.01 -2.05 3.92
N GLY A 204 9.23 -3.30 4.36
CA GLY A 204 9.64 -3.58 5.73
C GLY A 204 11.00 -2.97 6.08
N TYR A 205 11.96 -3.05 5.16
CA TYR A 205 13.27 -2.41 5.30
C TYR A 205 13.15 -0.89 5.33
N ALA A 206 12.39 -0.31 4.39
CA ALA A 206 12.22 1.13 4.28
C ALA A 206 11.53 1.73 5.52
N THR A 207 10.39 1.16 5.94
CA THR A 207 9.58 1.70 7.05
C THR A 207 10.22 1.49 8.42
N ALA A 208 11.19 0.59 8.52
CA ALA A 208 12.06 0.41 9.68
C ALA A 208 13.35 1.26 9.61
N GLY A 209 13.47 2.15 8.62
CA GLY A 209 14.63 3.01 8.38
C GLY A 209 15.95 2.24 8.36
N GLY A 210 15.95 1.13 7.63
CA GLY A 210 17.12 0.27 7.43
C GLY A 210 17.58 -0.53 8.66
N ALA A 211 16.98 -0.34 9.84
CA ALA A 211 17.53 -0.89 11.09
C ALA A 211 16.96 -2.23 11.54
N ALA A 212 15.66 -2.49 11.30
CA ALA A 212 14.93 -3.59 11.94
C ALA A 212 14.28 -4.57 10.96
N SER A 213 14.66 -4.52 9.68
CA SER A 213 14.26 -5.47 8.65
C SER A 213 15.33 -5.55 7.57
N PHE A 214 15.13 -6.36 6.53
CA PHE A 214 16.10 -6.57 5.45
C PHE A 214 15.40 -6.63 4.10
N LEU A 215 16.12 -6.21 3.06
CA LEU A 215 15.72 -6.41 1.66
C LEU A 215 15.85 -7.89 1.31
N THR A 216 14.84 -8.47 0.67
CA THR A 216 14.97 -9.85 0.15
C THR A 216 16.11 -9.91 -0.88
N PRO A 217 17.00 -10.90 -0.85
CA PRO A 217 18.02 -11.04 -1.89
C PRO A 217 17.39 -11.18 -3.28
N THR A 218 17.92 -10.49 -4.29
CA THR A 218 17.38 -10.49 -5.66
C THR A 218 17.25 -11.88 -6.27
N ALA A 219 18.23 -12.76 -6.02
CA ALA A 219 18.19 -14.14 -6.49
C ALA A 219 17.01 -14.91 -5.87
N ASP A 220 16.82 -14.79 -4.55
CA ASP A 220 15.72 -15.43 -3.81
C ASP A 220 14.36 -14.91 -4.28
N PHE A 221 14.23 -13.59 -4.43
CA PHE A 221 13.02 -12.96 -4.95
C PHE A 221 12.68 -13.51 -6.33
N THR A 222 13.66 -13.51 -7.24
CA THR A 222 13.47 -13.94 -8.63
C THR A 222 13.04 -15.40 -8.70
N ALA A 223 13.71 -16.28 -7.97
CA ALA A 223 13.40 -17.71 -7.94
C ALA A 223 12.00 -17.98 -7.36
N LYS A 224 11.65 -17.34 -6.24
CA LYS A 224 10.36 -17.58 -5.57
C LYS A 224 9.18 -16.92 -6.30
N ASN A 225 9.39 -15.77 -6.93
CA ASN A 225 8.41 -15.16 -7.83
C ASN A 225 8.10 -16.08 -9.02
N ALA A 226 9.13 -16.67 -9.63
CA ALA A 226 8.95 -17.64 -10.71
C ALA A 226 8.11 -18.84 -10.26
N LYS A 227 8.42 -19.44 -9.09
CA LYS A 227 7.66 -20.57 -8.53
C LYS A 227 6.18 -20.25 -8.30
N ILE A 228 5.87 -19.07 -7.75
CA ILE A 228 4.47 -18.65 -7.53
C ILE A 228 3.73 -18.51 -8.86
N ILE A 229 4.32 -17.82 -9.83
CA ILE A 229 3.68 -17.62 -11.15
C ILE A 229 3.57 -18.95 -11.91
N ASP A 230 4.56 -19.83 -11.81
CA ASP A 230 4.50 -21.18 -12.39
C ASP A 230 3.38 -22.00 -11.77
N ALA A 231 3.20 -21.96 -10.44
CA ALA A 231 2.09 -22.64 -9.77
C ALA A 231 0.72 -22.12 -10.22
N LEU A 232 0.57 -20.81 -10.36
CA LEU A 232 -0.67 -20.17 -10.82
C LEU A 232 -0.99 -20.48 -12.28
N THR A 233 0.03 -20.62 -13.14
CA THR A 233 -0.12 -20.85 -14.58
C THR A 233 -0.04 -22.33 -14.98
N ALA A 234 0.20 -23.24 -14.04
CA ALA A 234 0.46 -24.66 -14.32
C ALA A 234 -0.64 -25.37 -15.13
N LYS A 235 -1.90 -24.89 -15.03
CA LYS A 235 -3.04 -25.42 -15.79
C LYS A 235 -3.60 -24.45 -16.82
N GLY A 236 -2.80 -23.47 -17.26
CA GLY A 236 -3.17 -22.53 -18.30
C GLY A 236 -4.01 -21.33 -17.84
N ALA A 237 -4.09 -21.07 -16.52
CA ALA A 237 -4.80 -19.90 -16.01
C ALA A 237 -4.19 -18.61 -16.55
N LYS A 238 -5.05 -17.70 -17.01
CA LYS A 238 -4.68 -16.32 -17.35
C LYS A 238 -4.63 -15.49 -16.06
N GLY A 239 -4.00 -14.32 -16.09
CA GLY A 239 -3.95 -13.50 -14.89
C GLY A 239 -3.24 -12.17 -15.05
N VAL A 240 -3.31 -11.37 -14.00
CA VAL A 240 -2.58 -10.10 -13.90
C VAL A 240 -1.57 -10.20 -12.78
N VAL A 241 -0.32 -9.84 -13.07
CA VAL A 241 0.68 -9.57 -12.04
C VAL A 241 0.83 -8.06 -11.85
N ALA A 242 1.24 -7.63 -10.66
CA ALA A 242 1.46 -6.21 -10.39
C ALA A 242 2.91 -5.96 -9.93
N THR A 243 3.48 -4.85 -10.41
CA THR A 243 4.81 -4.40 -9.97
C THR A 243 4.74 -3.83 -8.55
N ILE A 244 5.89 -3.73 -7.90
CA ILE A 244 6.07 -3.13 -6.58
C ILE A 244 6.13 -1.60 -6.75
N PRO A 245 5.25 -0.83 -6.09
CA PRO A 245 5.31 0.63 -6.08
C PRO A 245 6.61 1.16 -5.50
N ASP A 246 6.97 2.40 -5.85
CA ASP A 246 8.02 3.11 -5.11
C ASP A 246 7.52 3.44 -3.70
N VAL A 247 7.95 2.65 -2.72
CA VAL A 247 7.54 2.77 -1.32
C VAL A 247 8.04 4.04 -0.65
N THR A 248 8.98 4.78 -1.26
CA THR A 248 9.53 6.03 -0.70
C THR A 248 8.67 7.25 -1.02
N ASN A 249 7.68 7.10 -1.91
CA ASN A 249 6.78 8.17 -2.37
C ASN A 249 5.37 8.10 -1.77
N ILE A 250 5.14 7.19 -0.81
CA ILE A 250 3.88 7.08 -0.09
C ILE A 250 3.80 8.11 1.06
N PRO A 251 2.58 8.48 1.52
CA PRO A 251 2.41 9.45 2.61
C PRO A 251 3.17 9.10 3.91
N PHE A 252 3.50 7.83 4.13
CA PHE A 252 4.37 7.40 5.23
C PHE A 252 5.71 8.15 5.26
N PHE A 253 6.27 8.56 4.12
CA PHE A 253 7.54 9.30 4.04
C PHE A 253 7.41 10.76 3.62
N THR A 254 6.31 11.12 2.97
CA THR A 254 6.15 12.45 2.35
C THR A 254 5.39 13.45 3.21
N THR A 255 4.93 13.05 4.41
CA THR A 255 4.08 13.91 5.26
C THR A 255 4.87 14.69 6.32
N VAL A 256 5.67 13.99 7.12
CA VAL A 256 6.21 14.53 8.38
C VAL A 256 7.50 15.32 8.18
N GLY A 257 8.40 14.83 7.33
CA GLY A 257 9.69 15.47 7.02
C GLY A 257 9.55 16.93 6.56
N PRO A 258 8.66 17.25 5.60
CA PRO A 258 8.44 18.63 5.16
C PRO A 258 8.04 19.59 6.28
N SER A 259 7.14 19.17 7.15
CA SER A 259 6.67 19.98 8.29
C SER A 259 7.80 20.20 9.31
N PHE A 260 8.64 19.17 9.52
CA PHE A 260 9.80 19.29 10.39
C PHE A 260 10.85 20.24 9.83
N ARG A 261 11.16 20.12 8.53
CA ARG A 261 12.09 21.01 7.84
C ARG A 261 11.68 22.46 8.00
N ALA A 262 10.42 22.80 7.76
CA ALA A 262 9.91 24.17 7.94
C ALA A 262 10.10 24.68 9.38
N THR A 263 9.88 23.81 10.38
CA THR A 263 10.09 24.14 11.80
C THR A 263 11.57 24.43 12.10
N LEU A 264 12.47 23.59 11.59
CA LEU A 264 13.92 23.73 11.77
C LEU A 264 14.48 24.97 11.06
N GLU A 265 14.02 25.26 9.84
CA GLU A 265 14.40 26.46 9.07
C GLU A 265 13.95 27.74 9.81
N ALA A 266 12.71 27.78 10.32
CA ALA A 266 12.22 28.90 11.11
C ALA A 266 13.04 29.12 12.40
N ALA A 267 13.50 28.04 13.02
CA ALA A 267 14.38 28.06 14.20
C ALA A 267 15.87 28.28 13.86
N LYS A 268 16.23 28.45 12.59
CA LYS A 268 17.62 28.60 12.10
C LYS A 268 18.54 27.45 12.51
N VAL A 269 18.01 26.24 12.60
CA VAL A 269 18.80 25.03 12.87
C VAL A 269 19.55 24.65 11.59
N PRO A 270 20.89 24.50 11.61
CA PRO A 270 21.65 24.19 10.40
C PRO A 270 21.58 22.71 10.00
N ALA A 271 21.58 21.83 11.00
CA ALA A 271 21.60 20.39 10.81
C ALA A 271 21.05 19.65 12.05
N ILE A 272 20.72 18.38 11.84
CA ILE A 272 20.36 17.42 12.89
C ILE A 272 21.29 16.20 12.79
N VAL A 273 21.24 15.31 13.79
CA VAL A 273 21.99 14.06 13.78
C VAL A 273 21.05 12.86 13.88
N VAL A 274 21.28 11.90 12.98
CA VAL A 274 20.54 10.63 12.91
C VAL A 274 21.51 9.46 13.01
N THR A 275 21.01 8.28 13.38
CA THR A 275 21.71 7.01 13.12
C THR A 275 21.25 6.44 11.79
N THR A 276 22.11 5.71 11.10
CA THR A 276 21.77 4.99 9.85
C THR A 276 22.16 3.52 9.95
N GLY A 277 21.44 2.65 9.24
CA GLY A 277 21.69 1.20 9.21
C GLY A 277 21.23 0.45 10.46
N GLY A 278 21.69 -0.80 10.57
CA GLY A 278 21.35 -1.72 11.65
C GLY A 278 21.73 -1.24 13.05
N PHE A 279 20.98 -1.70 14.06
CA PHE A 279 21.38 -1.52 15.46
C PHE A 279 22.73 -2.20 15.74
N SER A 280 23.54 -1.58 16.59
CA SER A 280 24.81 -2.18 17.00
C SER A 280 24.58 -3.29 18.03
N GLY A 281 25.23 -4.43 17.82
CA GLY A 281 25.32 -5.50 18.82
C GLY A 281 26.62 -5.47 19.62
N THR A 282 27.52 -4.52 19.36
CA THR A 282 28.89 -4.51 19.91
C THR A 282 29.11 -3.30 20.81
N PRO A 283 29.40 -3.49 22.12
CA PRO A 283 29.73 -2.40 23.01
C PRO A 283 30.91 -1.57 22.48
N GLY A 284 30.77 -0.24 22.47
CA GLY A 284 31.81 0.68 22.01
C GLY A 284 31.87 0.89 20.48
N ALA A 285 31.03 0.22 19.70
CA ALA A 285 30.90 0.42 18.26
C ALA A 285 29.46 0.85 17.91
N PRO A 286 29.04 2.10 18.21
CA PRO A 286 27.67 2.53 17.97
C PRO A 286 27.34 2.58 16.46
N PRO A 287 26.05 2.56 16.10
CA PRO A 287 25.64 2.77 14.71
C PRO A 287 26.19 4.07 14.13
N THR A 288 26.44 4.07 12.82
CA THR A 288 26.90 5.24 12.06
C THR A 288 26.07 6.46 12.39
N ARG A 289 26.74 7.57 12.71
CA ARG A 289 26.11 8.88 12.92
C ARG A 289 26.19 9.69 11.65
N LYS A 290 25.05 10.19 11.19
CA LYS A 290 24.98 11.04 10.01
C LYS A 290 24.45 12.41 10.39
N VAL A 291 25.22 13.44 10.06
CA VAL A 291 24.77 14.84 10.16
C VAL A 291 23.94 15.13 8.93
N ILE A 292 22.70 15.57 9.15
CA ILE A 292 21.72 15.87 8.12
C ILE A 292 21.52 17.39 8.06
N PRO A 293 22.07 18.07 7.05
CA PRO A 293 21.75 19.47 6.80
C PRO A 293 20.25 19.63 6.57
N VAL A 294 19.63 20.65 7.19
CA VAL A 294 18.17 20.82 7.15
C VAL A 294 17.62 20.97 5.72
N ASN A 295 18.39 21.60 4.83
CA ASN A 295 18.01 21.76 3.42
C ASN A 295 18.02 20.44 2.62
N THR A 296 18.57 19.35 3.16
CA THR A 296 18.54 18.02 2.55
C THR A 296 17.36 17.17 3.03
N ILE A 297 16.58 17.63 4.02
CA ILE A 297 15.29 17.02 4.36
C ILE A 297 14.29 17.30 3.24
N ARG A 298 13.53 16.29 2.84
CA ARG A 298 12.55 16.42 1.75
C ARG A 298 11.55 17.55 2.04
N ASN A 299 11.35 18.44 1.08
CA ASN A 299 10.37 19.53 1.17
C ASN A 299 8.96 19.09 0.74
N ALA A 300 7.96 19.95 0.96
CA ALA A 300 6.54 19.62 0.80
C ALA A 300 6.14 19.28 -0.64
N ASN A 301 6.75 19.92 -1.63
CA ASN A 301 6.51 19.63 -3.04
C ASN A 301 7.41 18.52 -3.61
N GLY A 302 8.28 17.92 -2.77
CA GLY A 302 9.22 16.89 -3.18
C GLY A 302 10.29 17.33 -4.19
N SER A 303 10.45 18.64 -4.43
CA SER A 303 11.39 19.16 -5.42
C SER A 303 12.85 19.22 -4.92
N SER A 304 13.07 19.08 -3.61
CA SER A 304 14.41 19.10 -3.02
C SER A 304 14.47 18.29 -1.73
N GLY A 305 15.69 17.80 -1.44
CA GLY A 305 15.98 17.05 -0.24
C GLY A 305 15.63 15.57 -0.38
N ASN A 306 16.56 14.72 0.03
CA ASN A 306 16.45 13.27 -0.09
C ASN A 306 16.30 12.60 1.27
N GLN A 307 16.38 13.30 2.40
CA GLN A 307 16.22 12.66 3.71
C GLN A 307 14.74 12.54 4.03
N LEU A 308 14.29 11.30 4.29
CA LEU A 308 12.88 10.99 4.54
C LEU A 308 12.65 10.72 6.02
N PHE A 309 11.59 11.31 6.56
CA PHE A 309 11.11 11.03 7.91
C PHE A 309 9.86 10.17 7.83
N THR A 310 9.81 9.13 8.65
CA THR A 310 8.63 8.26 8.73
C THR A 310 7.44 9.01 9.33
N LEU A 311 6.23 8.58 9.03
CA LEU A 311 5.01 9.10 9.67
C LEU A 311 5.05 8.86 11.18
N THR A 312 5.67 7.74 11.61
CA THR A 312 5.89 7.39 13.01
C THR A 312 6.89 8.30 13.73
N SER A 313 7.63 9.15 13.02
CA SER A 313 8.53 10.15 13.64
C SER A 313 7.76 11.32 14.26
N SER A 314 6.51 11.57 13.85
CA SER A 314 5.71 12.73 14.27
C SER A 314 5.68 13.00 15.78
N PRO A 315 5.51 12.00 16.68
CA PRO A 315 5.47 12.25 18.12
C PRO A 315 6.81 12.67 18.73
N TYR A 316 7.92 12.49 18.01
CA TYR A 316 9.27 12.71 18.51
C TYR A 316 9.87 14.03 18.04
N LEU A 317 9.40 14.58 16.91
CA LEU A 317 9.93 15.83 16.36
C LEU A 317 9.83 17.03 17.32
N PRO A 318 8.73 17.23 18.06
CA PRO A 318 8.65 18.33 19.04
C PRO A 318 9.66 18.22 20.19
N LEU A 319 10.32 17.06 20.34
CA LEU A 319 11.34 16.82 21.37
C LEU A 319 12.75 17.17 20.90
N PHE A 320 12.94 17.60 19.66
CA PHE A 320 14.23 18.04 19.14
C PHE A 320 14.86 19.11 20.04
N GLY A 321 16.17 19.00 20.28
CA GLY A 321 16.93 19.92 21.12
C GLY A 321 16.73 19.72 22.63
N MET A 322 15.81 18.85 23.06
CA MET A 322 15.53 18.59 24.48
C MET A 322 16.21 17.30 24.96
N PRO A 323 16.70 17.23 26.21
CA PRO A 323 17.20 15.98 26.79
C PRO A 323 16.17 14.84 26.78
N ASN A 324 14.89 15.14 26.99
CA ASN A 324 13.70 14.25 26.88
C ASN A 324 13.77 12.84 27.53
N LYS A 325 14.82 12.56 28.30
CA LYS A 325 15.17 11.27 28.89
C LYS A 325 15.29 10.14 27.85
N GLY A 326 15.48 10.41 26.56
CA GLY A 326 15.59 9.39 25.52
C GLY A 326 14.26 8.70 25.15
N LYS A 327 13.15 9.45 25.05
CA LYS A 327 11.83 8.87 24.73
C LYS A 327 11.84 8.03 23.44
N ALA A 328 12.42 8.55 22.36
CA ALA A 328 12.49 7.83 21.09
C ALA A 328 13.23 6.50 21.23
N TRP A 329 14.39 6.50 21.89
CA TRP A 329 15.20 5.30 22.09
C TRP A 329 14.57 4.29 23.05
N ARG A 330 13.82 4.73 24.07
CA ARG A 330 13.03 3.84 24.92
C ARG A 330 11.93 3.14 24.13
N ASP A 331 11.23 3.87 23.27
CA ASP A 331 10.16 3.29 22.46
C ASP A 331 10.72 2.29 21.44
N VAL A 332 11.88 2.60 20.83
CA VAL A 332 12.62 1.66 19.99
C VAL A 332 13.02 0.40 20.77
N TYR A 333 13.58 0.55 21.98
CA TYR A 333 13.90 -0.59 22.84
C TYR A 333 12.67 -1.45 23.12
N ASN A 334 11.55 -0.83 23.49
CA ASN A 334 10.31 -1.55 23.82
C ASN A 334 9.75 -2.32 22.62
N GLN A 335 9.87 -1.76 21.41
CA GLN A 335 9.49 -2.43 20.16
C GLN A 335 10.43 -3.60 19.82
N ALA A 336 11.75 -3.44 20.04
CA ALA A 336 12.73 -4.48 19.77
C ALA A 336 12.78 -5.58 20.83
N LYS A 337 12.40 -5.27 22.08
CA LYS A 337 12.53 -6.15 23.26
C LYS A 337 12.04 -7.58 23.05
N PRO A 338 10.89 -7.85 22.38
CA PRO A 338 10.44 -9.23 22.16
C PRO A 338 11.42 -10.10 21.36
N SER A 339 12.30 -9.47 20.55
CA SER A 339 13.30 -10.15 19.71
C SER A 339 14.72 -10.06 20.29
N LEU A 340 14.92 -9.34 21.38
CA LEU A 340 16.23 -9.19 22.02
C LEU A 340 16.47 -10.32 23.03
N PRO A 341 17.74 -10.75 23.22
CA PRO A 341 18.08 -11.64 24.33
C PRO A 341 17.65 -11.04 25.68
N ALA A 342 17.14 -11.88 26.59
CA ALA A 342 16.56 -11.42 27.86
C ALA A 342 17.51 -10.60 28.74
N PHE A 343 18.82 -10.77 28.58
CA PHE A 343 19.84 -9.99 29.30
C PHE A 343 20.02 -8.55 28.78
N VAL A 344 19.47 -8.21 27.60
CA VAL A 344 19.54 -6.87 27.04
C VAL A 344 18.53 -5.97 27.75
N THR A 345 18.98 -5.30 28.80
CA THR A 345 18.24 -4.25 29.50
C THR A 345 18.21 -2.95 28.68
N LEU A 346 17.33 -2.02 29.02
CA LEU A 346 17.32 -0.69 28.40
C LEU A 346 18.68 0.01 28.53
N GLY A 347 19.32 -0.06 29.70
CA GLY A 347 20.64 0.56 29.92
C GLY A 347 21.71 -0.03 29.00
N LEU A 348 21.76 -1.36 28.89
CA LEU A 348 22.69 -2.03 27.97
C LEU A 348 22.36 -1.69 26.51
N PHE A 349 21.08 -1.65 26.13
CA PHE A 349 20.67 -1.26 24.79
C PHE A 349 21.16 0.16 24.43
N LEU A 350 20.93 1.14 25.31
CA LEU A 350 21.41 2.52 25.10
C LEU A 350 22.94 2.59 25.01
N GLN A 351 23.66 1.81 25.82
CA GLN A 351 25.12 1.72 25.75
C GLN A 351 25.61 1.11 24.43
N LEU A 352 24.98 0.03 23.95
CA LEU A 352 25.28 -0.57 22.65
C LEU A 352 25.05 0.42 21.51
N GLN A 353 23.99 1.20 21.60
CA GLN A 353 23.68 2.22 20.60
C GLN A 353 24.51 3.49 20.76
N GLY A 354 25.30 3.65 21.83
CA GLY A 354 26.08 4.85 22.15
C GLY A 354 25.21 6.09 22.39
N VAL A 355 24.10 5.94 23.10
CA VAL A 355 23.11 6.99 23.33
C VAL A 355 23.23 7.54 24.76
N ASP A 356 23.50 8.85 24.85
CA ASP A 356 23.43 9.63 26.10
C ASP A 356 22.14 10.44 26.15
N THR A 357 21.18 9.95 26.95
CA THR A 357 19.85 10.55 27.08
C THR A 357 19.82 11.87 27.87
N VAL A 358 20.95 12.35 28.41
CA VAL A 358 21.01 13.69 29.02
C VAL A 358 21.33 14.78 27.99
N GLN A 359 21.81 14.42 26.81
CA GLN A 359 22.15 15.37 25.75
C GLN A 359 20.91 15.77 24.94
N ALA A 360 21.00 16.90 24.23
CA ALA A 360 19.93 17.40 23.38
C ALA A 360 19.60 16.42 22.23
N PHE A 361 18.35 15.93 22.21
CA PHE A 361 17.87 14.95 21.22
C PHE A 361 17.92 15.50 19.80
N GLY A 362 18.47 14.72 18.88
CA GLY A 362 18.64 15.04 17.47
C GLY A 362 19.64 16.16 17.18
N ALA A 363 20.12 16.91 18.19
CA ALA A 363 21.04 18.03 18.01
C ALA A 363 22.51 17.64 18.20
N THR A 364 22.78 16.47 18.80
CA THR A 364 24.12 15.99 19.12
C THR A 364 24.34 14.57 18.63
N ALA A 365 25.60 14.19 18.36
CA ALA A 365 25.96 12.82 18.01
C ALA A 365 25.74 11.80 19.14
N ALA A 366 25.69 12.28 20.38
CA ALA A 366 25.46 11.48 21.56
C ALA A 366 23.96 11.14 21.77
N HIS A 367 23.03 11.92 21.21
CA HIS A 367 21.60 11.63 21.30
C HIS A 367 20.89 11.82 19.95
N PRO A 368 21.25 11.04 18.91
CA PRO A 368 20.68 11.20 17.57
C PRO A 368 19.24 10.71 17.48
N PHE A 369 18.54 11.07 16.40
CA PHE A 369 17.33 10.35 16.00
C PHE A 369 17.68 8.89 15.64
N PRO A 370 16.92 7.89 16.14
CA PRO A 370 17.11 6.50 15.75
C PRO A 370 16.74 6.28 14.27
N SER A 371 17.43 5.35 13.62
CA SER A 371 17.24 5.02 12.19
C SER A 371 15.80 4.62 11.91
N THR A 372 15.10 3.98 12.85
CA THR A 372 13.68 3.61 12.70
C THR A 372 12.71 4.77 12.43
N LEU A 373 13.17 6.04 12.55
CA LEU A 373 12.37 7.23 12.28
C LEU A 373 12.78 7.96 10.99
N VAL A 374 13.88 7.55 10.35
CA VAL A 374 14.48 8.22 9.19
C VAL A 374 14.95 7.18 8.17
N LEU A 375 14.63 7.38 6.90
CA LEU A 375 15.24 6.60 5.82
C LEU A 375 16.21 7.53 5.09
N ASP A 376 17.51 7.23 5.19
CA ASP A 376 18.53 8.10 4.62
C ASP A 376 18.70 7.88 3.10
N ASP A 377 19.42 8.78 2.43
CA ASP A 377 19.60 8.75 0.98
C ASP A 377 20.35 7.49 0.49
N ALA A 378 21.30 6.95 1.26
CA ALA A 378 21.98 5.71 0.91
C ALA A 378 21.02 4.51 1.00
N GLU A 379 20.22 4.44 2.06
CA GLU A 379 19.21 3.39 2.25
C GLU A 379 18.12 3.44 1.17
N GLN A 380 17.73 4.64 0.72
CA GLN A 380 16.80 4.80 -0.41
C GLN A 380 17.34 4.26 -1.73
N VAL A 381 18.64 4.42 -2.00
CA VAL A 381 19.26 3.81 -3.18
C VAL A 381 19.13 2.29 -3.12
N LEU A 382 19.39 1.67 -1.97
CA LEU A 382 19.21 0.22 -1.79
C LEU A 382 17.76 -0.22 -2.03
N VAL A 383 16.79 0.53 -1.51
CA VAL A 383 15.35 0.27 -1.72
C VAL A 383 14.98 0.38 -3.20
N LYS A 384 15.45 1.43 -3.88
CA LYS A 384 15.17 1.67 -5.30
C LYS A 384 15.77 0.60 -6.21
N ASP A 385 17.03 0.22 -5.96
CA ASP A 385 17.73 -0.79 -6.74
C ASP A 385 17.06 -2.17 -6.58
N ALA A 386 16.71 -2.55 -5.35
CA ALA A 386 15.96 -3.77 -5.09
C ALA A 386 14.59 -3.76 -5.77
N THR A 387 13.83 -2.66 -5.64
CA THR A 387 12.52 -2.49 -6.28
C THR A 387 12.61 -2.64 -7.80
N THR A 388 13.63 -2.03 -8.41
CA THR A 388 13.89 -2.11 -9.86
C THR A 388 14.19 -3.55 -10.28
N ALA A 389 15.08 -4.23 -9.56
CA ALA A 389 15.44 -5.61 -9.85
C ALA A 389 14.24 -6.57 -9.70
N PHE A 390 13.45 -6.43 -8.65
CA PHE A 390 12.25 -7.23 -8.42
C PHE A 390 11.19 -7.01 -9.51
N ASN A 391 10.95 -5.76 -9.89
CA ASN A 391 10.01 -5.42 -10.96
C ASN A 391 10.44 -5.97 -12.31
N ASN A 392 11.74 -6.00 -12.60
CA ASN A 392 12.27 -6.65 -13.79
C ASN A 392 11.97 -8.17 -13.78
N SER A 393 12.16 -8.84 -12.64
CA SER A 393 11.85 -10.27 -12.49
C SER A 393 10.35 -10.57 -12.62
N ILE A 394 9.48 -9.71 -12.08
CA ILE A 394 8.02 -9.82 -12.24
C ILE A 394 7.65 -9.69 -13.72
N LYS A 395 8.10 -8.62 -14.39
CA LYS A 395 7.78 -8.34 -15.80
C LYS A 395 8.32 -9.44 -16.73
N ALA A 396 9.54 -9.91 -16.51
CA ALA A 396 10.13 -10.99 -17.29
C ALA A 396 9.31 -12.28 -17.21
N LYS A 397 8.92 -12.70 -16.00
CA LYS A 397 8.10 -13.90 -15.81
C LYS A 397 6.67 -13.73 -16.35
N ALA A 398 6.11 -12.52 -16.26
CA ALA A 398 4.82 -12.22 -16.86
C ALA A 398 4.85 -12.35 -18.38
N ALA A 399 5.90 -11.82 -19.02
CA ALA A 399 6.09 -11.94 -20.47
C ALA A 399 6.27 -13.40 -20.91
N GLU A 400 7.05 -14.19 -20.17
CA GLU A 400 7.21 -15.63 -20.42
C GLU A 400 5.86 -16.39 -20.43
N LYS A 401 4.93 -15.97 -19.56
CA LYS A 401 3.62 -16.62 -19.39
C LYS A 401 2.47 -15.95 -20.15
N GLY A 402 2.71 -14.86 -20.87
CA GLY A 402 1.65 -14.10 -21.54
C GLY A 402 0.62 -13.49 -20.57
N LEU A 403 1.10 -12.99 -19.42
CA LEU A 403 0.26 -12.39 -18.37
C LEU A 403 0.12 -10.88 -18.55
N GLY A 404 -1.02 -10.34 -18.14
CA GLY A 404 -1.20 -8.89 -18.02
C GLY A 404 -0.34 -8.33 -16.89
N VAL A 405 0.19 -7.11 -17.06
CA VAL A 405 0.98 -6.44 -16.03
C VAL A 405 0.33 -5.12 -15.64
N PHE A 406 -0.13 -5.02 -14.40
CA PHE A 406 -0.43 -3.73 -13.79
C PHE A 406 0.87 -3.10 -13.28
N ASP A 407 1.37 -2.10 -14.00
CA ASP A 407 2.59 -1.39 -13.59
C ASP A 407 2.30 -0.37 -12.46
N ALA A 408 2.06 -0.90 -11.26
CA ALA A 408 1.79 -0.11 -10.07
C ALA A 408 2.93 0.86 -9.72
N ASN A 409 4.19 0.52 -10.04
CA ASN A 409 5.34 1.42 -9.87
C ASN A 409 5.14 2.72 -10.64
N THR A 410 4.90 2.60 -11.94
CA THR A 410 4.66 3.76 -12.81
C THR A 410 3.38 4.50 -12.42
N PHE A 411 2.30 3.76 -12.15
CA PHE A 411 1.01 4.35 -11.77
C PHE A 411 1.11 5.19 -10.49
N PHE A 412 1.68 4.66 -9.41
CA PHE A 412 1.78 5.39 -8.14
C PHE A 412 2.84 6.50 -8.18
N ALA A 413 3.89 6.38 -8.99
CA ALA A 413 4.82 7.50 -9.24
C ALA A 413 4.11 8.69 -9.90
N GLN A 414 3.21 8.43 -10.86
CA GLN A 414 2.40 9.46 -11.48
C GLN A 414 1.41 10.10 -10.48
N VAL A 415 0.74 9.28 -9.68
CA VAL A 415 -0.17 9.75 -8.61
C VAL A 415 0.57 10.63 -7.60
N ALA A 416 1.78 10.25 -7.20
CA ALA A 416 2.58 11.00 -6.24
C ALA A 416 3.04 12.35 -6.80
N SER A 417 3.37 12.40 -8.09
CA SER A 417 3.90 13.61 -8.74
C SER A 417 2.80 14.58 -9.16
N ASN A 418 1.71 14.07 -9.72
CA ASN A 418 0.72 14.86 -10.46
C ASN A 418 -0.73 14.65 -10.00
N GLY A 419 -0.98 13.61 -9.18
CA GLY A 419 -2.33 13.14 -8.93
C GLY A 419 -3.00 12.57 -10.18
N ILE A 420 -4.27 12.20 -10.03
CA ILE A 420 -5.14 11.70 -11.09
C ILE A 420 -6.57 12.21 -10.87
N VAL A 421 -7.31 12.40 -11.96
CA VAL A 421 -8.74 12.73 -11.90
C VAL A 421 -9.55 11.49 -12.29
N THR A 422 -10.48 11.08 -11.43
CA THR A 422 -11.41 9.99 -11.69
C THR A 422 -12.83 10.47 -11.45
N ASN A 423 -13.69 10.35 -12.46
CA ASN A 423 -15.09 10.80 -12.43
C ASN A 423 -15.26 12.21 -11.84
N GLY A 424 -14.46 13.16 -12.33
CA GLY A 424 -14.50 14.57 -11.93
C GLY A 424 -13.85 14.90 -10.59
N ILE A 425 -13.32 13.92 -9.86
CA ILE A 425 -12.70 14.12 -8.54
C ILE A 425 -11.19 13.93 -8.63
N SER A 426 -10.45 14.89 -8.07
CA SER A 426 -9.00 14.82 -7.95
C SER A 426 -8.58 13.86 -6.83
N ASN A 427 -7.55 13.07 -7.09
CA ASN A 427 -6.95 12.14 -6.14
C ASN A 427 -5.44 12.26 -6.20
N THR A 428 -4.79 12.32 -5.04
CA THR A 428 -3.34 12.54 -4.92
C THR A 428 -2.74 11.60 -3.87
N ALA A 429 -1.42 11.59 -3.74
CA ALA A 429 -0.74 10.90 -2.64
C ALA A 429 -0.75 11.67 -1.31
N GLY A 430 -1.56 12.73 -1.18
CA GLY A 430 -1.66 13.53 0.05
C GLY A 430 -2.21 12.72 1.22
N PHE A 431 -1.55 12.79 2.37
CA PHE A 431 -2.04 12.14 3.60
C PHE A 431 -3.37 12.75 4.04
N ILE A 432 -4.37 11.91 4.29
CA ILE A 432 -5.75 12.27 4.69
C ILE A 432 -6.57 12.98 3.61
N THR A 433 -6.00 13.95 2.91
CA THR A 433 -6.70 14.83 1.97
C THR A 433 -6.61 14.37 0.51
N GLY A 434 -5.70 13.43 0.20
CA GLY A 434 -5.46 12.96 -1.17
C GLY A 434 -6.42 11.89 -1.66
N ASN A 435 -7.39 11.46 -0.84
CA ASN A 435 -8.39 10.43 -1.13
C ASN A 435 -7.86 8.99 -1.29
N LEU A 436 -6.60 8.78 -1.70
CA LEU A 436 -6.10 7.45 -2.10
C LEU A 436 -5.51 6.63 -0.97
N PHE A 437 -4.77 7.24 -0.05
CA PHE A 437 -4.08 6.56 1.03
C PHE A 437 -4.80 6.73 2.36
N SER A 438 -4.83 5.65 3.12
CA SER A 438 -5.49 5.53 4.42
C SER A 438 -4.62 6.11 5.55
N LEU A 439 -5.11 6.03 6.80
CA LEU A 439 -4.48 6.68 7.96
C LEU A 439 -3.12 6.11 8.38
N ASP A 440 -2.70 4.98 7.83
CA ASP A 440 -1.34 4.47 8.03
C ASP A 440 -0.32 5.06 7.05
N GLY A 441 -0.76 5.81 6.04
CA GLY A 441 0.11 6.42 5.03
C GLY A 441 0.74 5.42 4.06
N VAL A 442 0.29 4.17 4.06
CA VAL A 442 0.83 3.06 3.25
C VAL A 442 -0.26 2.43 2.39
N HIS A 443 -1.36 2.01 2.99
CA HIS A 443 -2.40 1.24 2.32
C HIS A 443 -3.47 2.13 1.70
N PRO A 444 -4.11 1.71 0.60
CA PRO A 444 -5.22 2.45 0.02
C PRO A 444 -6.43 2.57 0.94
N THR A 445 -7.19 3.65 0.76
CA THR A 445 -8.59 3.73 1.19
C THR A 445 -9.47 2.82 0.32
N PRO A 446 -10.74 2.58 0.68
CA PRO A 446 -11.70 1.95 -0.23
C PRO A 446 -11.74 2.58 -1.64
N ARG A 447 -11.67 3.91 -1.70
CA ARG A 447 -11.57 4.64 -2.97
C ARG A 447 -10.29 4.35 -3.73
N GLY A 448 -9.15 4.30 -3.04
CA GLY A 448 -7.88 3.92 -3.63
C GLY A 448 -7.91 2.49 -4.19
N TYR A 449 -8.55 1.55 -3.48
CA TYR A 449 -8.75 0.18 -3.96
C TYR A 449 -9.67 0.10 -5.19
N ALA A 450 -10.73 0.90 -5.26
CA ALA A 450 -11.59 0.99 -6.44
C ALA A 450 -10.82 1.46 -7.69
N ILE A 451 -9.91 2.43 -7.51
CA ILE A 451 -9.04 2.90 -8.59
C ILE A 451 -8.05 1.81 -9.02
N VAL A 452 -7.41 1.13 -8.06
CA VAL A 452 -6.52 0.00 -8.37
C VAL A 452 -7.26 -1.11 -9.12
N ALA A 453 -8.48 -1.47 -8.70
CA ALA A 453 -9.31 -2.46 -9.39
C ALA A 453 -9.59 -2.03 -10.83
N ASN A 454 -9.90 -0.76 -11.07
CA ASN A 454 -10.12 -0.22 -12.41
C ASN A 454 -8.86 -0.27 -13.28
N GLU A 455 -7.68 0.04 -12.74
CA GLU A 455 -6.42 -0.10 -13.49
C GLU A 455 -6.14 -1.56 -13.86
N MET A 456 -6.41 -2.51 -12.95
CA MET A 456 -6.31 -3.94 -13.26
C MET A 456 -7.34 -4.36 -14.32
N ILE A 457 -8.58 -3.86 -14.28
CA ILE A 457 -9.60 -4.13 -15.31
C ILE A 457 -9.16 -3.61 -16.67
N LYS A 458 -8.55 -2.43 -16.76
CA LYS A 458 -7.97 -1.90 -18.01
C LYS A 458 -6.91 -2.85 -18.56
N VAL A 459 -6.01 -3.34 -17.70
CA VAL A 459 -5.01 -4.34 -18.08
C VAL A 459 -5.67 -5.62 -18.60
N ILE A 460 -6.65 -6.17 -17.88
CA ILE A 460 -7.39 -7.38 -18.27
C ILE A 460 -8.04 -7.21 -19.65
N ASN A 461 -8.77 -6.12 -19.85
CA ASN A 461 -9.47 -5.84 -21.09
C ASN A 461 -8.49 -5.68 -22.27
N SER A 462 -7.40 -4.95 -22.05
CA SER A 462 -6.37 -4.73 -23.09
C SER A 462 -5.57 -5.98 -23.45
N THR A 463 -5.22 -6.81 -22.46
CA THR A 463 -4.38 -8.00 -22.67
C THR A 463 -5.18 -9.16 -23.25
N TYR A 464 -6.44 -9.32 -22.85
CA TYR A 464 -7.23 -10.51 -23.18
C TYR A 464 -8.43 -10.26 -24.07
N GLY A 465 -8.68 -9.01 -24.49
CA GLY A 465 -9.86 -8.67 -25.29
C GLY A 465 -11.18 -8.80 -24.52
N ALA A 466 -11.12 -8.89 -23.19
CA ALA A 466 -12.30 -8.86 -22.34
C ALA A 466 -12.94 -7.45 -22.32
N LYS A 467 -14.20 -7.39 -21.91
CA LYS A 467 -14.96 -6.16 -21.67
C LYS A 467 -15.55 -6.23 -20.27
N VAL A 468 -14.70 -6.29 -19.25
CA VAL A 468 -15.10 -6.19 -17.85
C VAL A 468 -15.39 -4.72 -17.52
N PRO A 469 -16.57 -4.37 -16.98
CA PRO A 469 -16.87 -3.01 -16.56
C PRO A 469 -16.01 -2.57 -15.38
N THR A 470 -15.73 -1.27 -15.31
CA THR A 470 -15.07 -0.63 -14.16
C THR A 470 -16.10 -0.25 -13.09
N VAL A 471 -15.69 -0.17 -11.83
CA VAL A 471 -16.50 0.44 -10.77
C VAL A 471 -16.41 1.96 -10.80
N ASN A 472 -17.38 2.66 -10.23
CA ASN A 472 -17.29 4.11 -10.00
C ASN A 472 -16.56 4.39 -8.67
N PRO A 473 -15.34 4.99 -8.69
CA PRO A 473 -14.61 5.28 -7.45
C PRO A 473 -15.32 6.27 -6.50
N ASN A 474 -16.31 7.03 -6.98
CA ASN A 474 -17.08 7.95 -6.14
C ASN A 474 -18.04 7.24 -5.18
N ASP A 475 -18.34 5.96 -5.40
CA ASP A 475 -19.17 5.15 -4.50
C ASP A 475 -18.40 4.66 -3.27
N TYR A 476 -17.08 4.90 -3.24
CA TYR A 476 -16.17 4.44 -2.21
C TYR A 476 -15.56 5.63 -1.47
N GLN A 477 -15.52 5.53 -0.15
CA GLN A 477 -15.01 6.59 0.71
C GLN A 477 -13.48 6.71 0.65
N GLY A 478 -13.00 7.95 0.77
CA GLY A 478 -11.63 8.24 1.19
C GLY A 478 -11.49 8.10 2.72
N VAL A 479 -10.60 8.88 3.33
CA VAL A 479 -10.50 8.94 4.80
C VAL A 479 -11.78 9.53 5.38
N LYS A 480 -12.36 8.84 6.38
CA LYS A 480 -13.54 9.32 7.09
C LYS A 480 -13.16 10.37 8.14
N PHE A 481 -13.75 11.56 8.04
CA PHE A 481 -13.59 12.63 9.00
C PHE A 481 -14.52 12.45 10.21
N PRO A 482 -14.10 12.90 11.41
CA PRO A 482 -14.87 12.77 12.65
C PRO A 482 -16.15 13.61 12.66
#